data_AF-A0A015MP31-F1
#
_entry.id   AF-A0A015MP31-F1
#
_cell.length_a   1.000
_cell.length_b   1.000
_cell.length_c   1.000
_cell.angle_alpha   90.00
_cell.angle_beta   90.00
_cell.angle_gamma   90.00
#
_symmetry.space_group_name_H-M   'P 1'
#
loop_
_entity.id
_entity.type
_entity.pdbx_description
1 polymer ?
#
loop_
_entity_poly.entity_id
_entity_poly.type
_entity_poly.pdbx_seq_one_letter_code
_entity_poly.pdbx_strand_id
1 'polypeptide(L)'
;MFIPHKYRNIIPKEPLYTEEGVYIVPGSREWFTYMYNLHINLSPPLTKAQRREKNKLERIRLDKKEASFHGSSFNRYPTRKHLAFTLTRINERFHEEMMDYTNQYLASDDEKIKSDIYKIMSDFTIRFIKGSKGRVSDVKRACYLPPGATVDTSDDAKELELRPKKRRLSSNTNLYPLIDNTERFKRRRFYPAVMDDSTGAELY
;
A
#
# COMPACT_ATOMS: atom_id res chain seq x y z
N MET A 1 7.55 33.67 39.70
CA MET A 1 8.71 33.73 38.78
C MET A 1 8.20 33.97 37.37
N PHE A 2 8.64 35.04 36.69
CA PHE A 2 8.22 35.34 35.32
C PHE A 2 9.20 34.72 34.32
N ILE A 3 8.70 33.81 33.45
CA ILE A 3 9.48 33.23 32.35
C ILE A 3 8.94 33.77 31.02
N PRO A 4 9.76 34.50 30.24
CA PRO A 4 9.40 34.96 28.89
C PRO A 4 8.88 33.83 28.01
N HIS A 5 7.85 34.12 27.18
CA HIS A 5 7.22 33.11 26.32
C HIS A 5 8.20 32.41 25.38
N LYS A 6 9.20 33.14 24.87
CA LYS A 6 10.28 32.61 24.01
C LYS A 6 11.10 31.47 24.64
N TYR A 7 11.14 31.38 25.96
CA TYR A 7 11.91 30.36 26.67
C TYR A 7 11.08 29.13 27.07
N ARG A 8 9.75 29.19 27.03
CA ARG A 8 8.86 28.13 27.57
C ARG A 8 9.02 26.78 26.89
N ASN A 9 9.27 26.77 25.58
CA ASN A 9 9.38 25.53 24.79
C ASN A 9 10.78 24.91 24.84
N ILE A 10 11.74 25.58 25.46
CA ILE A 10 13.17 25.22 25.42
C ILE A 10 13.75 25.04 26.82
N ILE A 11 12.89 25.02 27.86
CA ILE A 11 13.28 24.76 29.23
C ILE A 11 13.81 23.32 29.30
N PRO A 12 15.06 23.11 29.74
CA PRO A 12 15.61 21.79 29.96
C PRO A 12 14.74 20.99 30.93
N LYS A 13 14.54 19.70 30.65
CA LYS A 13 13.83 18.79 31.56
C LYS A 13 14.68 18.39 32.76
N GLU A 14 16.01 18.51 32.63
CA GLU A 14 16.98 18.18 33.66
C GLU A 14 17.51 19.44 34.35
N PRO A 15 17.88 19.36 35.64
CA PRO A 15 18.48 20.46 36.38
C PRO A 15 19.81 20.89 35.74
N LEU A 16 20.04 22.20 35.72
CA LEU A 16 21.24 22.79 35.14
C LEU A 16 22.32 22.95 36.20
N TYR A 17 23.57 22.66 35.82
CA TYR A 17 24.75 22.83 36.66
C TYR A 17 25.84 23.59 35.90
N THR A 18 26.67 24.33 36.63
CA THR A 18 27.91 24.90 36.08
C THR A 18 28.96 23.82 35.86
N GLU A 19 30.05 24.14 35.17
CA GLU A 19 31.18 23.22 34.98
C GLU A 19 31.81 22.75 36.31
N GLU A 20 31.64 23.55 37.37
CA GLU A 20 32.05 23.27 38.75
C GLU A 20 31.04 22.41 39.53
N GLY A 21 29.92 22.01 38.89
CA GLY A 21 28.87 21.20 39.50
C GLY A 21 27.89 21.99 40.40
N VAL A 22 27.88 23.32 40.34
CA VAL A 22 26.98 24.15 41.15
C VAL A 22 25.62 24.25 40.46
N TYR A 23 24.54 24.03 41.22
CA TYR A 23 23.17 24.08 40.71
C TYR A 23 22.78 25.50 40.28
N ILE A 24 22.37 25.63 39.01
CA ILE A 24 21.90 26.90 38.45
C ILE A 24 20.41 27.05 38.76
N VAL A 25 20.10 27.93 39.71
CA VAL A 25 18.73 28.21 40.16
C VAL A 25 17.88 28.78 39.01
N PRO A 26 16.71 28.18 38.68
CA PRO A 26 15.80 28.73 37.70
C PRO A 26 15.42 30.19 37.99
N GLY A 27 15.53 31.04 36.98
CA GLY A 27 15.26 32.49 37.10
C GLY A 27 16.43 33.33 37.60
N SER A 28 17.59 32.73 37.91
CA SER A 28 18.83 33.46 38.15
C SER A 28 19.38 34.10 36.88
N ARG A 29 20.35 35.02 37.02
CA ARG A 29 21.05 35.62 35.89
C ARG A 29 21.74 34.56 35.01
N GLU A 30 22.41 33.60 35.63
CA GLU A 30 23.09 32.50 34.95
C GLU A 30 22.12 31.62 34.18
N TRP A 31 20.94 31.36 34.77
CA TRP A 31 19.88 30.62 34.10
C TRP A 31 19.41 31.35 32.83
N PHE A 32 19.21 32.67 32.90
CA PHE A 32 18.84 33.45 31.72
C PHE A 32 19.95 33.50 30.65
N THR A 33 21.22 33.55 31.05
CA THR A 33 22.36 33.48 30.12
C THR A 33 22.38 32.14 29.38
N TYR A 34 22.21 31.04 30.10
CA TYR A 34 22.13 29.71 29.52
C TYR A 34 20.95 29.58 28.54
N MET A 35 19.76 30.04 28.96
CA MET A 35 18.55 30.02 28.14
C MET A 35 18.66 30.93 26.91
N TYR A 36 19.38 32.05 27.00
CA TYR A 36 19.68 32.93 25.87
C TYR A 36 20.58 32.25 24.84
N ASN A 37 21.66 31.59 25.29
CA ASN A 37 22.56 30.83 24.42
C ASN A 37 21.82 29.68 23.73
N LEU A 38 20.97 28.94 24.45
CA LEU A 38 20.11 27.92 23.83
C LEU A 38 19.20 28.52 22.76
N HIS A 39 18.56 29.66 23.05
CA HIS A 39 17.67 30.34 22.12
C HIS A 39 18.39 30.86 20.85
N ILE A 40 19.65 31.30 20.96
CA ILE A 40 20.45 31.68 19.78
C ILE A 40 20.86 30.45 18.97
N ASN A 41 21.22 29.35 19.63
CA ASN A 41 21.67 28.13 18.99
C ASN A 41 20.52 27.30 18.38
N LEU A 42 19.27 27.62 18.72
CA LEU A 42 18.10 27.03 18.10
C LEU A 42 17.98 27.48 16.64
N SER A 43 17.82 26.52 15.74
CA SER A 43 17.47 26.83 14.35
C SER A 43 16.23 27.73 14.34
N PRO A 44 16.20 28.75 13.46
CA PRO A 44 15.03 29.61 13.32
C PRO A 44 13.77 28.75 13.19
N PRO A 45 12.65 29.12 13.84
CA PRO A 45 11.43 28.37 13.74
C PRO A 45 11.07 28.20 12.26
N LEU A 46 10.95 26.94 11.81
CA LEU A 46 10.71 26.61 10.41
C LEU A 46 9.58 27.47 9.86
N THR A 47 9.84 28.15 8.74
CA THR A 47 8.83 28.90 8.00
C THR A 47 7.68 27.95 7.64
N LYS A 48 6.45 28.47 7.46
CA LYS A 48 5.29 27.66 7.05
C LYS A 48 5.60 26.77 5.83
N ALA A 49 6.38 27.28 4.86
CA ALA A 49 6.84 26.53 3.70
C ALA A 49 7.75 25.33 4.07
N GLN A 50 8.76 25.56 4.91
CA GLN A 50 9.68 24.50 5.34
C GLN A 50 8.98 23.41 6.17
N ARG A 51 7.99 23.78 6.99
CA ARG A 51 7.14 22.80 7.70
C ARG A 51 6.34 21.94 6.73
N ARG A 52 5.78 22.53 5.68
CA ARG A 52 5.05 21.80 4.63
C ARG A 52 5.98 20.80 3.92
N GLU A 53 7.18 21.23 3.54
CA GLU A 53 8.18 20.36 2.93
C GLU A 53 8.58 19.19 3.83
N LYS A 54 8.87 19.45 5.11
CA LYS A 54 9.17 18.39 6.09
C LYS A 54 8.02 17.38 6.21
N ASN A 55 6.79 17.87 6.32
CA ASN A 55 5.61 17.01 6.40
C ASN A 55 5.39 16.19 5.13
N LYS A 56 5.67 16.76 3.95
CA LYS A 56 5.61 16.06 2.67
C LYS A 56 6.64 14.94 2.62
N LEU A 57 7.87 15.21 3.05
CA LEU A 57 8.94 14.21 3.10
C LEU A 57 8.61 13.07 4.07
N GLU A 58 8.04 13.37 5.24
CA GLU A 58 7.61 12.34 6.19
C GLU A 58 6.49 11.46 5.63
N ARG A 59 5.49 12.04 4.95
CA ARG A 59 4.44 11.25 4.26
C ARG A 59 5.05 10.30 3.22
N ILE A 60 5.95 10.81 2.38
CA ILE A 60 6.65 10.00 1.37
C ILE A 60 7.42 8.85 2.03
N ARG A 61 8.07 9.08 3.18
CA ARG A 61 8.79 8.03 3.92
C ARG A 61 7.83 6.96 4.44
N LEU A 62 6.70 7.36 5.01
CA LEU A 62 5.67 6.43 5.51
C LEU A 62 5.09 5.59 4.37
N ASP A 63 4.70 6.23 3.28
CA ASP A 63 4.15 5.56 2.09
C ASP A 63 5.15 4.56 1.49
N LYS A 64 6.46 4.88 1.48
CA LYS A 64 7.50 3.92 1.06
C LYS A 64 7.58 2.71 1.97
N LYS A 65 7.47 2.91 3.28
CA LYS A 65 7.44 1.81 4.28
C LYS A 65 6.19 0.94 4.11
N GLU A 66 5.02 1.56 3.94
CA GLU A 66 3.76 0.84 3.68
C GLU A 66 3.85 0.03 2.38
N ALA A 67 4.33 0.65 1.30
CA ALA A 67 4.52 -0.02 0.02
C ALA A 67 5.43 -1.26 0.16
N SER A 68 6.57 -1.11 0.83
CA SER A 68 7.50 -2.22 1.12
C SER A 68 6.84 -3.34 1.95
N PHE A 69 6.11 -2.98 3.01
CA PHE A 69 5.36 -3.91 3.85
C PHE A 69 4.36 -4.74 3.03
N HIS A 70 3.62 -4.09 2.14
CA HIS A 70 2.65 -4.75 1.26
C HIS A 70 3.27 -5.42 0.02
N GLY A 71 4.60 -5.36 -0.18
CA GLY A 71 5.26 -5.92 -1.36
C GLY A 71 4.83 -5.22 -2.65
N SER A 72 4.64 -3.91 -2.60
CA SER A 72 4.30 -3.06 -3.72
C SER A 72 5.35 -1.98 -3.91
N SER A 73 5.49 -1.49 -5.13
CA SER A 73 6.27 -0.28 -5.36
C SER A 73 5.52 0.96 -4.84
N PHE A 74 6.28 1.97 -4.40
CA PHE A 74 5.75 3.23 -3.87
C PHE A 74 4.78 3.91 -4.85
N ASN A 75 5.10 3.94 -6.14
CA ASN A 75 4.27 4.56 -7.17
C ASN A 75 2.93 3.84 -7.38
N ARG A 76 2.85 2.53 -7.11
CA ARG A 76 1.65 1.70 -7.33
C ARG A 76 0.85 1.45 -6.07
N TYR A 77 1.45 1.68 -4.90
CA TYR A 77 0.81 1.38 -3.62
C TYR A 77 -0.52 2.13 -3.43
N PRO A 78 -0.62 3.46 -3.66
CA PRO A 78 -1.88 4.19 -3.50
C PRO A 78 -2.99 3.63 -4.41
N THR A 79 -2.67 3.36 -5.67
CA THR A 79 -3.56 2.71 -6.63
C THR A 79 -4.05 1.35 -6.14
N ARG A 80 -3.13 0.48 -5.71
CA ARG A 80 -3.48 -0.87 -5.27
C ARG A 80 -4.30 -0.84 -3.98
N LYS A 81 -3.97 0.05 -3.05
CA LYS A 81 -4.72 0.30 -1.81
C LYS A 81 -6.16 0.71 -2.14
N HIS A 82 -6.32 1.67 -3.04
CA HIS A 82 -7.64 2.15 -3.46
C HIS A 82 -8.44 1.09 -4.24
N LEU A 83 -7.78 0.33 -5.11
CA LEU A 83 -8.41 -0.77 -5.84
C LEU A 83 -8.86 -1.88 -4.89
N ALA A 84 -8.03 -2.29 -3.94
CA ALA A 84 -8.38 -3.28 -2.94
C ALA A 84 -9.60 -2.83 -2.13
N PHE A 85 -9.58 -1.59 -1.62
CA PHE A 85 -10.73 -0.99 -0.93
C PHE A 85 -12.01 -0.98 -1.79
N THR A 86 -11.88 -0.59 -3.06
CA THR A 86 -13.02 -0.53 -3.98
C THR A 86 -13.61 -1.92 -4.24
N LEU A 87 -12.76 -2.93 -4.45
CA LEU A 87 -13.20 -4.31 -4.66
C LEU A 87 -13.87 -4.88 -3.41
N THR A 88 -13.32 -4.65 -2.23
CA THR A 88 -13.93 -5.05 -0.95
C THR A 88 -15.33 -4.46 -0.82
N ARG A 89 -15.47 -3.14 -1.00
CA ARG A 89 -16.77 -2.46 -0.90
C ARG A 89 -17.79 -2.93 -1.94
N ILE A 90 -17.33 -3.28 -3.14
CA ILE A 90 -18.20 -3.86 -4.18
C ILE A 90 -18.69 -5.24 -3.72
N ASN A 91 -17.81 -6.08 -3.18
CA ASN A 91 -18.18 -7.41 -2.73
C ASN A 91 -19.13 -7.38 -1.52
N GLU A 92 -18.86 -6.51 -0.53
CA GLU A 92 -19.71 -6.34 0.65
C GLU A 92 -21.13 -5.96 0.24
N ARG A 93 -21.28 -4.93 -0.60
CA ARG A 93 -22.60 -4.51 -1.09
C ARG A 93 -23.31 -5.61 -1.86
N PHE A 94 -22.59 -6.33 -2.73
CA PHE A 94 -23.19 -7.43 -3.47
C PHE A 94 -23.72 -8.51 -2.52
N HIS A 95 -22.93 -8.84 -1.51
CA HIS A 95 -23.27 -9.85 -0.52
C HIS A 95 -24.49 -9.46 0.31
N GLU A 96 -24.55 -8.22 0.81
CA GLU A 96 -25.69 -7.69 1.57
C GLU A 96 -27.00 -7.79 0.77
N GLU A 97 -27.01 -7.26 -0.46
CA GLU A 97 -28.23 -7.22 -1.28
C GLU A 97 -28.66 -8.64 -1.72
N MET A 98 -27.70 -9.50 -2.06
CA MET A 98 -28.01 -10.89 -2.41
C MET A 98 -28.52 -11.70 -1.22
N MET A 99 -28.00 -11.43 -0.02
CA MET A 99 -28.45 -12.06 1.21
C MET A 99 -29.89 -11.65 1.53
N ASP A 100 -30.24 -10.37 1.35
CA ASP A 100 -31.62 -9.91 1.54
C ASP A 100 -32.61 -10.60 0.59
N TYR A 101 -32.26 -10.75 -0.69
CA TYR A 101 -33.10 -11.50 -1.63
C TYR A 101 -33.17 -12.98 -1.29
N THR A 102 -32.07 -13.57 -0.85
CA THR A 102 -32.04 -14.98 -0.44
C THR A 102 -32.92 -15.22 0.78
N ASN A 103 -32.89 -14.32 1.76
CA ASN A 103 -33.76 -14.36 2.93
C ASN A 103 -35.23 -14.23 2.53
N GLN A 104 -35.57 -13.33 1.60
CA GLN A 104 -36.93 -13.21 1.06
C GLN A 104 -37.38 -14.49 0.33
N TYR A 105 -36.48 -15.09 -0.47
CA TYR A 105 -36.75 -16.34 -1.18
C TYR A 105 -37.05 -17.50 -0.22
N LEU A 106 -36.26 -17.60 0.86
CA LEU A 106 -36.43 -18.64 1.87
C LEU A 106 -37.64 -18.43 2.78
N ALA A 107 -38.05 -17.17 2.99
CA ALA A 107 -39.20 -16.83 3.83
C ALA A 107 -40.56 -17.03 3.13
N SER A 108 -40.57 -17.06 1.79
CA SER A 108 -41.79 -17.30 1.01
C SER A 108 -42.01 -18.80 0.82
N ASP A 109 -43.25 -19.27 0.94
CA ASP A 109 -43.64 -20.63 0.54
C ASP A 109 -44.21 -20.69 -0.89
N ASP A 110 -44.74 -19.57 -1.39
CA ASP A 110 -45.32 -19.47 -2.73
C ASP A 110 -44.26 -19.55 -3.84
N GLU A 111 -44.45 -20.49 -4.76
CA GLU A 111 -43.52 -20.69 -5.89
C GLU A 111 -43.48 -19.50 -6.87
N LYS A 112 -44.61 -18.81 -7.03
CA LYS A 112 -44.65 -17.63 -7.90
C LYS A 112 -43.78 -16.51 -7.35
N ILE A 113 -43.86 -16.26 -6.05
CA ILE A 113 -43.05 -15.26 -5.35
C ILE A 113 -41.57 -15.65 -5.39
N LYS A 114 -41.25 -16.93 -5.17
CA LYS A 114 -39.88 -17.46 -5.31
C LYS A 114 -39.30 -17.21 -6.70
N SER A 115 -40.07 -17.51 -7.75
CA SER A 115 -39.66 -17.27 -9.14
C SER A 115 -39.41 -15.79 -9.43
N ASP A 116 -40.28 -14.91 -8.93
CA ASP A 116 -40.14 -13.46 -9.08
C ASP A 116 -38.88 -12.93 -8.35
N ILE A 117 -38.62 -13.39 -7.12
CA ILE A 117 -37.41 -13.04 -6.36
C ILE A 117 -36.16 -13.54 -7.08
N TYR A 118 -36.17 -14.77 -7.60
CA TYR A 118 -35.05 -15.31 -8.35
C TYR A 118 -34.75 -14.48 -9.61
N LYS A 119 -35.79 -14.00 -10.30
CA LYS A 119 -35.64 -13.08 -11.43
C LYS A 119 -35.01 -11.76 -11.00
N ILE A 120 -35.44 -11.18 -9.88
CA ILE A 120 -34.84 -9.97 -9.30
C ILE A 120 -33.36 -10.18 -8.98
N MET A 121 -33.00 -11.32 -8.38
CA MET A 121 -31.60 -11.68 -8.09
C MET A 121 -30.78 -11.75 -9.38
N SER A 122 -31.29 -12.43 -10.41
CA SER A 122 -30.64 -12.54 -11.72
C SER A 122 -30.42 -11.17 -12.36
N ASP A 123 -31.46 -10.33 -12.45
CA ASP A 123 -31.38 -8.99 -13.02
C ASP A 123 -30.43 -8.09 -12.23
N PHE A 124 -30.45 -8.20 -10.90
CA PHE A 124 -29.51 -7.52 -10.01
C PHE A 124 -28.06 -7.92 -10.33
N THR A 125 -27.76 -9.21 -10.45
CA THR A 125 -26.38 -9.66 -10.75
C THR A 125 -25.85 -9.09 -12.07
N ILE A 126 -26.67 -9.09 -13.12
CA ILE A 126 -26.31 -8.54 -14.44
C ILE A 126 -26.01 -7.04 -14.33
N ARG A 127 -26.92 -6.29 -13.69
CA ARG A 127 -26.77 -4.84 -13.50
C ARG A 127 -25.55 -4.52 -12.63
N PHE A 128 -25.33 -5.29 -11.58
CA PHE A 128 -24.26 -5.09 -10.63
C PHE A 128 -22.88 -5.34 -11.27
N ILE A 129 -22.73 -6.43 -12.01
CA ILE A 129 -21.49 -6.75 -12.75
C ILE A 129 -21.17 -5.66 -13.77
N LYS A 130 -22.18 -5.13 -14.48
CA LYS A 130 -21.97 -4.03 -15.43
C LYS A 130 -21.47 -2.77 -14.72
N GLY A 131 -22.09 -2.38 -13.61
CA GLY A 131 -21.70 -1.21 -12.82
C GLY A 131 -20.33 -1.35 -12.15
N SER A 132 -20.02 -2.53 -11.61
CA SER A 132 -18.75 -2.80 -10.93
C SER A 132 -17.55 -2.76 -11.90
N LYS A 133 -17.70 -3.31 -13.12
CA LYS A 133 -16.69 -3.22 -14.19
C LYS A 133 -16.34 -1.77 -14.52
N GLY A 134 -17.33 -0.88 -14.60
CA GLY A 134 -17.12 0.56 -14.82
C GLY A 134 -16.24 1.17 -13.73
N ARG A 135 -16.64 1.03 -12.46
CA ARG A 135 -15.91 1.55 -11.30
C ARG A 135 -14.46 1.05 -11.23
N VAL A 136 -14.24 -0.25 -11.45
CA VAL A 136 -12.88 -0.83 -11.47
C VAL A 136 -12.05 -0.25 -12.61
N SER A 137 -12.65 -0.03 -13.78
CA SER A 137 -11.97 0.57 -14.92
C SER A 137 -11.59 2.03 -14.66
N ASP A 138 -12.46 2.80 -14.01
CA ASP A 138 -12.22 4.21 -13.67
C ASP A 138 -11.07 4.34 -12.67
N VAL A 139 -11.05 3.47 -11.65
CA VAL A 139 -9.92 3.39 -10.70
C VAL A 139 -8.62 3.12 -11.46
N LYS A 140 -8.61 2.15 -12.39
CA LYS A 140 -7.41 1.86 -13.18
C LYS A 140 -6.96 3.02 -14.06
N ARG A 141 -7.90 3.79 -14.64
CA ARG A 141 -7.59 4.98 -15.47
C ARG A 141 -7.05 6.15 -14.65
N ALA A 142 -7.58 6.35 -13.44
CA ALA A 142 -7.10 7.39 -12.53
C ALA A 142 -5.65 7.15 -12.05
N CYS A 143 -5.09 5.97 -12.32
CA CYS A 143 -3.75 5.60 -11.91
C CYS A 143 -2.72 6.06 -12.94
N TYR A 144 -2.31 7.32 -12.82
CA TYR A 144 -1.17 7.85 -13.54
C TYR A 144 0.13 7.40 -12.87
N LEU A 145 0.93 6.60 -13.58
CA LEU A 145 2.31 6.40 -13.21
C LEU A 145 3.08 7.69 -13.53
N PRO A 146 3.95 8.18 -12.62
CA PRO A 146 4.76 9.35 -12.92
C PRO A 146 5.68 9.06 -14.11
N PRO A 147 5.96 10.05 -14.98
CA PRO A 147 6.89 9.89 -16.09
C PRO A 147 8.24 9.35 -15.60
N GLY A 148 8.74 8.27 -16.22
CA GLY A 148 9.97 7.59 -15.82
C GLY A 148 9.80 6.42 -14.84
N ALA A 149 8.58 6.13 -14.37
CA ALA A 149 8.32 4.89 -13.63
C ALA A 149 8.33 3.68 -14.58
N THR A 150 9.04 2.61 -14.20
CA THR A 150 9.09 1.37 -14.98
C THR A 150 7.69 0.73 -15.09
N VAL A 151 7.32 0.37 -16.32
CA VAL A 151 6.07 -0.37 -16.62
C VAL A 151 6.14 -1.78 -16.07
N ASP A 152 7.35 -2.35 -16.00
CA ASP A 152 7.57 -3.71 -15.53
C ASP A 152 7.38 -3.83 -14.01
N THR A 153 6.65 -4.86 -13.63
CA THR A 153 6.23 -5.18 -12.25
C THR A 153 6.99 -6.42 -11.74
N SER A 154 7.94 -6.94 -12.53
CA SER A 154 8.57 -8.24 -12.35
C SER A 154 9.86 -8.22 -11.52
N ASP A 155 10.66 -7.16 -11.58
CA ASP A 155 12.01 -7.20 -10.98
C ASP A 155 12.00 -7.05 -9.44
N ASP A 156 11.03 -6.33 -8.88
CA ASP A 156 10.86 -6.22 -7.43
C ASP A 156 10.47 -7.57 -6.77
N ALA A 157 9.94 -8.53 -7.54
CA ALA A 157 9.63 -9.87 -7.03
C ALA A 157 10.87 -10.76 -6.94
N LYS A 158 11.92 -10.48 -7.71
CA LYS A 158 13.16 -11.27 -7.75
C LYS A 158 14.06 -10.97 -6.56
N GLU A 159 14.13 -9.72 -6.10
CA GLU A 159 14.83 -9.36 -4.86
C GLU A 159 14.04 -9.71 -3.58
N LEU A 160 12.72 -9.92 -3.69
CA LEU A 160 11.85 -10.34 -2.58
C LEU A 160 11.88 -11.84 -2.26
N GLU A 161 12.68 -12.65 -2.96
CA GLU A 161 12.95 -14.05 -2.60
C GLU A 161 13.71 -14.19 -1.25
N LEU A 162 14.29 -13.08 -0.76
CA LEU A 162 14.93 -12.96 0.54
C LEU A 162 13.99 -12.34 1.59
N ARG A 163 12.77 -12.88 1.75
CA ARG A 163 11.89 -12.52 2.88
C ARG A 163 12.08 -13.49 4.04
N PRO A 164 12.60 -13.06 5.21
CA PRO A 164 12.82 -13.94 6.37
C PRO A 164 11.54 -14.58 6.94
N LYS A 165 10.37 -13.97 6.69
CA LYS A 165 9.07 -14.38 7.27
C LYS A 165 8.07 -14.93 6.25
N LYS A 166 8.43 -15.02 4.96
CA LYS A 166 7.62 -15.79 4.01
C LYS A 166 7.97 -17.25 4.27
N ARG A 167 7.04 -18.03 4.85
CA ARG A 167 7.25 -19.47 5.02
C ARG A 167 7.59 -20.04 3.65
N ARG A 168 8.79 -20.59 3.47
CA ARG A 168 9.12 -21.46 2.34
C ARG A 168 8.39 -22.77 2.56
N LEU A 169 7.07 -22.78 2.34
CA LEU A 169 6.32 -24.03 2.26
C LEU A 169 6.59 -24.60 0.85
N SER A 170 7.76 -25.23 0.69
CA SER A 170 8.07 -26.12 -0.42
C SER A 170 7.91 -27.57 0.01
N SER A 171 6.85 -27.84 0.76
CA SER A 171 6.45 -29.19 1.17
C SER A 171 4.94 -29.26 1.07
N ASN A 172 4.45 -29.22 -0.18
CA ASN A 172 3.16 -29.82 -0.51
C ASN A 172 3.32 -31.33 -0.29
N THR A 173 3.04 -31.78 0.93
CA THR A 173 2.76 -33.18 1.20
C THR A 173 1.43 -33.47 0.50
N ASN A 174 1.51 -34.05 -0.69
CA ASN A 174 0.37 -34.44 -1.50
C ASN A 174 -0.53 -35.39 -0.70
N LEU A 175 -1.72 -34.94 -0.32
CA LEU A 175 -2.85 -35.80 0.00
C LEU A 175 -3.80 -35.74 -1.20
N TYR A 176 -3.94 -36.90 -1.86
CA TYR A 176 -4.75 -37.27 -3.02
C TYR A 176 -4.07 -37.30 -4.41
N PRO A 177 -4.11 -38.46 -5.10
CA PRO A 177 -3.74 -38.56 -6.51
C PRO A 177 -4.99 -38.28 -7.36
N LEU A 178 -5.02 -37.14 -8.05
CA LEU A 178 -5.90 -36.98 -9.20
C LEU A 178 -5.05 -36.79 -10.45
N ILE A 179 -5.35 -37.66 -11.40
CA ILE A 179 -4.71 -37.93 -12.67
C ILE A 179 -4.65 -36.66 -13.54
N ASP A 180 -3.54 -36.54 -14.28
CA ASP A 180 -3.23 -35.58 -15.35
C ASP A 180 -2.79 -34.14 -14.98
N ASN A 181 -1.60 -34.04 -14.39
CA ASN A 181 -0.82 -32.80 -14.38
C ASN A 181 0.04 -32.70 -15.66
N THR A 182 -0.56 -32.29 -16.78
CA THR A 182 0.20 -31.65 -17.88
C THR A 182 0.53 -30.19 -17.50
N GLU A 183 1.19 -29.98 -16.36
CA GLU A 183 1.70 -28.67 -15.97
C GLU A 183 3.02 -28.39 -16.68
N ARG A 184 2.87 -27.65 -17.78
CA ARG A 184 3.92 -26.98 -18.56
C ARG A 184 4.98 -26.33 -17.67
N PHE A 185 6.15 -26.94 -17.62
CA PHE A 185 7.41 -26.31 -17.24
C PHE A 185 7.60 -25.00 -18.02
N LYS A 186 7.28 -23.86 -17.41
CA LYS A 186 7.56 -22.55 -18.00
C LYS A 186 9.04 -22.21 -17.81
N ARG A 187 9.74 -22.23 -18.95
CA ARG A 187 10.94 -21.44 -19.32
C ARG A 187 12.32 -22.05 -18.96
N ARG A 188 12.79 -22.96 -19.82
CA ARG A 188 14.21 -22.96 -20.24
C ARG A 188 14.28 -22.31 -21.62
N ARG A 189 14.97 -21.19 -21.76
CA ARG A 189 15.48 -20.71 -23.06
C ARG A 189 16.99 -20.84 -23.01
N PHE A 190 17.55 -21.82 -23.71
CA PHE A 190 18.91 -21.74 -24.21
C PHE A 190 18.81 -21.17 -25.62
N TYR A 191 19.46 -20.03 -25.87
CA TYR A 191 19.69 -19.56 -27.23
C TYR A 191 20.69 -20.50 -27.92
N PRO A 192 20.51 -20.77 -29.21
CA PRO A 192 21.64 -20.91 -30.12
C PRO A 192 21.62 -19.79 -31.16
N ALA A 193 22.81 -19.24 -31.42
CA ALA A 193 23.07 -18.34 -32.53
C ALA A 193 22.77 -19.07 -33.85
N VAL A 194 22.05 -18.42 -34.76
CA VAL A 194 21.81 -18.93 -36.12
C VAL A 194 22.86 -18.29 -37.01
N MET A 195 23.80 -19.13 -37.45
CA MET A 195 24.71 -18.86 -38.55
C MET A 195 23.89 -18.74 -39.83
N ASP A 196 24.28 -17.75 -40.64
CA ASP A 196 23.89 -17.58 -42.03
C ASP A 196 24.35 -18.81 -42.84
N ASP A 197 23.46 -19.38 -43.65
CA ASP A 197 23.82 -20.15 -44.84
C ASP A 197 22.56 -20.36 -45.70
N SER A 198 22.47 -19.52 -46.72
CA SER A 198 21.70 -19.72 -47.93
C SER A 198 21.97 -21.11 -48.51
N THR A 199 20.93 -21.81 -48.99
CA THR A 199 20.77 -22.25 -50.40
C THR A 199 19.66 -23.31 -50.51
N GLY A 200 18.63 -23.00 -51.30
CA GLY A 200 18.27 -23.85 -52.43
C GLY A 200 17.18 -24.91 -52.27
N ALA A 201 16.17 -24.71 -53.13
CA ALA A 201 15.45 -25.72 -53.90
C ALA A 201 14.22 -26.38 -53.26
N GLU A 202 13.09 -25.90 -53.78
CA GLU A 202 11.85 -26.63 -54.07
C GLU A 202 12.12 -28.04 -54.62
N LEU A 203 11.17 -28.97 -54.39
CA LEU A 203 10.37 -29.60 -55.45
C LEU A 203 9.41 -30.64 -54.85
N TYR A 204 8.13 -30.43 -55.15
CA TYR A 204 6.93 -31.30 -55.12
C TYR A 204 6.53 -32.03 -53.84
#